data_AF-A0A260YXE7-F1
#
_entry.id   AF-A0A260YXE7-F1
#
_cell.length_a   1.000
_cell.length_b   1.000
_cell.length_c   1.000
_cell.angle_alpha   90.00
_cell.angle_beta   90.00
_cell.angle_gamma   90.00
#
_symmetry.space_group_name_H-M   'P 1'
#
loop_
_entity.id
_entity.type
_entity.pdbx_description
1 polymer ?
#
loop_
_entity_poly.entity_id
_entity_poly.type
_entity_poly.pdbx_seq_one_letter_code
_entity_poly.pdbx_strand_id
1 'polypeptide(L)'
;MGVAHRYGFKFLLDLAMDIDNKSNTKIDKTMRNAKGDMNVKEKEYNGLKQHLDSFEVVLQVMSRFKTSTIIPAQSHRSPCSAEWCLFRDNEMKKAGVFKSTPLRCATCSEVSHAVCSGLWSEDDWELLSQVEPDMDCLRCCGRKGAMIEEDARKVEREMREKLEELKRELEVAQENYRMLMTAVNGEGEKREELEKAWGDCGADMSAWQQNFTGNHTMKLLQEEAVNHYTSVFPPTDEILHVKAFLICLGKIAKLCLPRSMTDEEIAEMDALLDVMLHHLKQFQSQENMTPKLHLLLEHVLPFMRRHKTWAKTSEQGLEALHAITFMYLLLFRLLISSTQRITSVVIHFAVFNC
;
A
#
# COMPACT_ATOMS: atom_id res chain seq x y z
N MET A 1 -6.98 -23.74 15.02
CA MET A 1 -6.00 -22.91 14.27
C MET A 1 -6.68 -22.02 13.23
N GLY A 2 -7.19 -22.56 12.10
CA GLY A 2 -7.68 -21.73 10.99
C GLY A 2 -8.85 -20.78 11.31
N VAL A 3 -9.80 -21.20 12.16
CA VAL A 3 -10.93 -20.36 12.60
C VAL A 3 -10.43 -19.21 13.49
N ALA A 4 -9.62 -19.51 14.51
CA ALA A 4 -9.05 -18.51 15.40
C ALA A 4 -8.23 -17.45 14.65
N HIS A 5 -7.41 -17.88 13.69
CA HIS A 5 -6.61 -16.97 12.90
C HIS A 5 -7.48 -16.09 11.99
N ARG A 6 -8.39 -16.67 11.21
CA ARG A 6 -9.18 -15.93 10.21
C ARG A 6 -10.13 -14.92 10.86
N TYR A 7 -10.84 -15.31 11.91
CA TYR A 7 -11.92 -14.50 12.48
C TYR A 7 -11.54 -13.81 13.79
N GLY A 8 -10.41 -14.18 14.40
CA GLY A 8 -9.93 -13.57 15.65
C GLY A 8 -8.65 -12.77 15.44
N PHE A 9 -7.53 -13.47 15.28
CA PHE A 9 -6.21 -12.80 15.22
C PHE A 9 -6.07 -11.87 14.03
N LYS A 10 -6.56 -12.27 12.85
CA LYS A 10 -6.57 -11.40 11.67
C LYS A 10 -7.46 -10.18 11.88
N PHE A 11 -8.63 -10.33 12.49
CA PHE A 11 -9.49 -9.20 12.81
C PHE A 11 -8.76 -8.18 13.70
N LEU A 12 -8.06 -8.65 14.74
CA LEU A 12 -7.28 -7.78 15.62
C LEU A 12 -6.10 -7.11 14.90
N LEU A 13 -5.44 -7.81 13.97
CA LEU A 13 -4.40 -7.22 13.10
C LEU A 13 -4.98 -6.13 12.19
N ASP A 14 -6.13 -6.40 11.57
CA ASP A 14 -6.79 -5.46 10.67
C ASP A 14 -7.25 -4.22 11.47
N LEU A 15 -7.77 -4.40 12.68
CA LEU A 15 -8.13 -3.31 13.59
C LEU A 15 -6.92 -2.49 14.06
N ALA A 16 -5.79 -3.15 14.39
CA ALA A 16 -4.56 -2.45 14.76
C ALA A 16 -4.05 -1.58 13.60
N MET A 17 -4.08 -2.14 12.38
CA MET A 17 -3.73 -1.43 11.15
C MET A 17 -4.64 -0.21 10.90
N ASP A 18 -5.95 -0.35 11.13
CA ASP A 18 -6.90 0.76 11.01
C ASP A 18 -6.65 1.88 12.04
N ILE A 19 -6.29 1.52 13.28
CA ILE A 19 -5.93 2.50 14.33
C ILE A 19 -4.61 3.20 13.99
N ASP A 20 -3.61 2.46 13.50
CA ASP A 20 -2.30 3.01 13.13
C ASP A 20 -2.34 3.87 11.87
N ASN A 21 -3.38 3.72 11.04
CA ASN A 21 -3.56 4.50 9.84
C ASN A 21 -3.96 5.95 10.17
N LYS A 22 -2.94 6.79 10.34
CA LYS A 22 -3.08 8.24 10.53
C LYS A 22 -3.25 9.01 9.21
N SER A 23 -3.37 8.31 8.08
CA SER A 23 -3.60 8.95 6.78
C SER A 23 -5.07 9.30 6.57
N ASN A 24 -5.33 10.25 5.67
CA ASN A 24 -6.70 10.59 5.26
C ASN A 24 -7.36 9.53 4.35
N THR A 25 -6.76 8.35 4.18
CA THR A 25 -7.19 7.34 3.20
C THR A 25 -7.57 6.05 3.92
N LYS A 26 -8.76 5.50 3.65
CA LYS A 26 -9.15 4.15 4.12
C LYS A 26 -8.25 3.09 3.48
N ILE A 27 -8.00 1.96 4.15
CA ILE A 27 -7.03 0.95 3.69
C ILE A 27 -7.57 0.06 2.55
N ASP A 28 -8.89 -0.07 2.41
CA ASP A 28 -9.54 -1.25 1.82
C ASP A 28 -9.44 -1.46 0.28
N LYS A 29 -8.70 -0.64 -0.47
CA LYS A 29 -8.25 -0.88 -1.88
C LYS A 29 -7.36 0.22 -2.47
N THR A 30 -6.83 1.09 -1.61
CA THR A 30 -6.53 2.48 -1.97
C THR A 30 -5.04 2.80 -1.94
N MET A 31 -4.17 1.83 -1.60
CA MET A 31 -2.71 2.00 -1.72
C MET A 31 -2.29 2.41 -3.14
N ARG A 32 -2.90 1.79 -4.17
CA ARG A 32 -2.65 2.18 -5.57
C ARG A 32 -3.11 3.60 -5.87
N ASN A 33 -4.17 4.06 -5.22
CA ASN A 33 -4.71 5.40 -5.42
C ASN A 33 -3.84 6.44 -4.71
N ALA A 34 -3.40 6.20 -3.47
CA ALA A 34 -2.50 7.09 -2.74
C ALA A 34 -1.13 7.23 -3.45
N LYS A 35 -0.56 6.11 -3.90
CA LYS A 35 0.66 6.13 -4.73
C LYS A 35 0.42 6.82 -6.08
N GLY A 36 -0.75 6.61 -6.68
CA GLY A 36 -1.16 7.25 -7.91
C GLY A 36 -1.24 8.77 -7.78
N ASP A 37 -1.92 9.26 -6.75
CA ASP A 37 -2.04 10.70 -6.44
C ASP A 37 -0.67 11.35 -6.23
N MET A 38 0.18 10.72 -5.40
CA MET A 38 1.56 11.18 -5.18
C MET A 38 2.35 11.27 -6.50
N ASN A 39 2.29 10.25 -7.35
CA ASN A 39 3.00 10.23 -8.63
C ASN A 39 2.47 11.28 -9.61
N VAL A 40 1.16 11.55 -9.61
CA VAL A 40 0.54 12.57 -10.47
C VAL A 40 1.05 13.95 -10.06
N LYS A 41 0.97 14.28 -8.77
CA LYS A 41 1.47 15.56 -8.23
C LYS A 41 2.98 15.74 -8.43
N GLU A 42 3.76 14.67 -8.26
CA GLU A 42 5.20 14.70 -8.50
C GLU A 42 5.51 15.00 -9.97
N LYS A 43 4.74 14.41 -10.89
CA LYS A 43 4.88 14.67 -12.33
C LYS A 43 4.51 16.11 -12.68
N GLU A 44 3.42 16.63 -12.15
CA GLU A 44 2.97 18.02 -12.38
C GLU A 44 3.98 19.03 -11.83
N TYR A 45 4.46 18.84 -10.60
CA TYR A 45 5.48 19.69 -10.00
C TYR A 45 6.78 19.69 -10.82
N ASN A 46 7.27 18.51 -11.22
CA ASN A 46 8.49 18.41 -12.01
C ASN A 46 8.35 19.01 -13.42
N GLY A 47 7.17 18.86 -14.03
CA GLY A 47 6.85 19.47 -15.32
C GLY A 47 6.90 21.00 -15.26
N LEU A 48 6.14 21.60 -14.34
CA LEU A 48 6.10 23.06 -14.17
C LEU A 48 7.46 23.62 -13.76
N LYS A 49 8.21 22.90 -12.91
CA LYS A 49 9.57 23.30 -12.53
C LYS A 49 10.50 23.36 -13.74
N GLN A 50 10.49 22.32 -14.59
CA GLN A 50 11.31 22.30 -15.80
C GLN A 50 10.93 23.42 -16.78
N HIS A 51 9.63 23.70 -16.90
CA HIS A 51 9.11 24.80 -17.72
C HIS A 51 9.58 26.15 -17.18
N LEU A 52 9.45 26.38 -15.88
CA LEU A 52 9.89 27.60 -15.21
C LEU A 52 11.42 27.81 -15.32
N ASP A 53 12.22 26.76 -15.10
CA ASP A 53 13.69 26.81 -15.26
C ASP A 53 14.07 27.25 -16.70
N SER A 54 13.34 26.75 -17.71
CA SER A 54 13.53 27.19 -19.10
C SER A 54 13.06 28.63 -19.33
N PHE A 55 12.02 29.06 -18.63
CA PHE A 55 11.45 30.41 -18.76
C PHE A 55 12.33 31.47 -18.09
N GLU A 56 13.04 31.12 -17.01
CA GLU A 56 14.07 31.99 -16.43
C GLU A 56 15.17 32.34 -17.46
N VAL A 57 15.55 31.38 -18.32
CA VAL A 57 16.48 31.64 -19.43
C VAL A 57 15.86 32.62 -20.44
N VAL A 58 14.57 32.47 -20.76
CA VAL A 58 13.84 33.41 -21.64
C VAL A 58 13.90 34.83 -21.10
N LEU A 59 13.64 35.01 -19.80
CA LEU A 59 13.71 36.32 -19.14
C LEU A 59 15.12 36.91 -19.15
N GLN A 60 16.14 36.08 -18.92
CA GLN A 60 17.55 36.51 -19.04
C GLN A 60 17.87 36.98 -20.46
N VAL A 61 17.40 36.27 -21.48
CA VAL A 61 17.58 36.67 -22.88
C VAL A 61 16.84 37.98 -23.17
N MET A 62 15.58 38.13 -22.75
CA MET A 62 14.82 39.38 -22.90
C MET A 62 15.53 40.58 -22.26
N SER A 63 16.12 40.40 -21.08
CA SER A 63 16.92 41.43 -20.41
C SER A 63 18.10 41.90 -21.26
N ARG A 64 18.77 41.00 -22.00
CA ARG A 64 19.86 41.36 -22.92
C ARG A 64 19.42 42.08 -24.17
N PHE A 65 18.22 41.78 -24.68
CA PHE A 65 17.62 42.57 -25.76
C PHE A 65 17.41 44.02 -25.32
N LYS A 66 16.89 44.21 -24.11
CA LYS A 66 16.67 45.54 -23.51
C LYS A 66 17.97 46.32 -23.32
N THR A 67 19.04 45.67 -22.87
CA THR A 67 20.35 46.31 -22.67
C THR A 67 21.26 46.31 -23.90
N SER A 68 20.80 45.76 -25.03
CA SER A 68 21.60 45.61 -26.26
C SER A 68 22.88 44.79 -26.09
N THR A 69 22.88 43.80 -25.19
CA THR A 69 24.03 42.92 -24.89
C THR A 69 23.85 41.47 -25.38
N ILE A 70 23.11 41.30 -26.47
CA ILE A 70 22.79 39.99 -27.07
C ILE A 70 24.08 39.25 -27.45
N ILE A 71 24.13 37.94 -27.15
CA ILE A 71 25.23 37.06 -27.58
C ILE A 71 24.84 36.41 -28.91
N PRO A 72 25.45 36.78 -30.06
CA PRO A 72 24.97 36.32 -31.37
C PRO A 72 25.02 34.79 -31.54
N ALA A 73 23.90 34.21 -31.96
CA ALA A 73 23.85 32.79 -32.35
C ALA A 73 24.48 32.56 -33.74
N GLN A 74 25.32 31.52 -33.87
CA GLN A 74 26.08 31.25 -35.10
C GLN A 74 25.24 30.67 -36.26
N SER A 75 24.00 30.22 -36.01
CA SER A 75 23.24 29.38 -36.96
C SER A 75 21.73 29.68 -37.04
N HIS A 76 21.30 30.93 -36.79
CA HIS A 76 19.87 31.24 -36.87
C HIS A 76 19.36 31.28 -38.32
N ARG A 77 18.72 30.20 -38.77
CA ARG A 77 18.25 30.01 -40.16
C ARG A 77 16.78 30.36 -40.40
N SER A 78 15.95 30.53 -39.38
CA SER A 78 14.51 30.84 -39.57
C SER A 78 14.25 32.36 -39.58
N PRO A 79 13.47 32.87 -40.56
CA PRO A 79 13.03 34.26 -40.53
C PRO A 79 11.96 34.42 -39.45
N CYS A 80 12.28 35.19 -38.41
CA CYS A 80 11.35 35.56 -37.35
C CYS A 80 11.17 37.08 -37.40
N SER A 81 9.93 37.51 -37.56
CA SER A 81 9.58 38.92 -37.72
C SER A 81 9.36 39.67 -36.40
N ALA A 82 9.48 38.97 -35.26
CA ALA A 82 9.35 39.57 -33.94
C ALA A 82 10.45 40.61 -33.69
N GLU A 83 10.08 41.70 -33.00
CA GLU A 83 11.02 42.74 -32.56
C GLU A 83 12.16 42.14 -31.71
N TRP A 84 11.79 41.30 -30.75
CA TRP A 84 12.72 40.50 -29.95
C TRP A 84 12.69 39.04 -30.39
N CYS A 85 13.42 38.74 -31.46
CA CYS A 85 13.66 37.35 -31.85
C CYS A 85 14.66 36.71 -30.87
N LEU A 86 14.16 36.09 -29.80
CA LEU A 86 14.94 35.56 -28.67
C LEU A 86 16.02 34.57 -29.11
N PHE A 87 15.78 33.81 -30.17
CA PHE A 87 16.74 32.85 -30.72
C PHE A 87 17.96 33.50 -31.42
N ARG A 88 17.99 34.82 -31.57
CA ARG A 88 19.24 35.53 -31.96
C ARG A 88 20.28 35.50 -30.84
N ASP A 89 19.86 35.29 -29.58
CA ASP A 89 20.78 35.05 -28.47
C ASP A 89 21.14 33.56 -28.35
N ASN A 90 22.44 33.26 -28.30
CA ASN A 90 22.98 31.90 -28.20
C ASN A 90 22.58 31.18 -26.90
N GLU A 91 22.20 31.89 -25.84
CA GLU A 91 21.76 31.28 -24.58
C GLU A 91 20.35 30.70 -24.66
N MET A 92 19.55 31.09 -25.64
CA MET A 92 18.21 30.53 -25.85
C MET A 92 18.23 29.01 -26.03
N LYS A 93 19.35 28.42 -26.48
CA LYS A 93 19.53 26.95 -26.57
C LYS A 93 19.44 26.23 -25.21
N LYS A 94 19.61 26.94 -24.09
CA LYS A 94 19.49 26.39 -22.73
C LYS A 94 18.04 26.29 -22.28
N ALA A 95 17.13 27.04 -22.91
CA ALA A 95 15.69 26.99 -22.64
C ALA A 95 15.04 25.79 -23.35
N GLY A 96 15.37 24.57 -22.89
CA GLY A 96 15.09 23.32 -23.62
C GLY A 96 13.61 23.06 -23.94
N VAL A 97 12.69 23.63 -23.16
CA VAL A 97 11.24 23.52 -23.40
C VAL A 97 10.79 24.38 -24.59
N PHE A 98 11.38 25.57 -24.76
CA PHE A 98 10.98 26.54 -25.77
C PHE A 98 11.70 26.29 -27.11
N LYS A 99 11.02 25.60 -28.02
CA LYS A 99 11.54 25.27 -29.36
C LYS A 99 11.37 26.44 -30.35
N SER A 100 12.11 26.41 -31.46
CA SER A 100 11.99 27.39 -32.56
C SER A 100 10.73 27.14 -33.40
N THR A 101 9.59 26.92 -32.75
CA THR A 101 8.30 26.63 -33.40
C THR A 101 7.78 27.91 -34.08
N PRO A 102 7.60 27.91 -35.41
CA PRO A 102 7.02 29.05 -36.11
C PRO A 102 5.52 29.15 -35.84
N LEU A 103 5.02 30.38 -35.73
CA LEU A 103 3.63 30.72 -35.55
C LEU A 103 3.29 31.88 -36.49
N ARG A 104 2.15 31.79 -37.19
CA ARG A 104 1.66 32.86 -38.06
C ARG A 104 0.66 33.74 -37.32
N CYS A 105 0.89 35.04 -37.33
CA CYS A 105 -0.03 36.03 -36.78
C CYS A 105 -1.33 36.09 -37.59
N ALA A 106 -2.49 36.04 -36.93
CA ALA A 106 -3.80 36.14 -37.57
C ALA A 106 -4.03 37.51 -38.26
N THR A 107 -3.65 38.59 -37.60
CA THR A 107 -3.86 39.96 -38.12
C THR A 107 -2.90 40.34 -39.25
N CYS A 108 -1.58 40.13 -39.08
CA CYS A 108 -0.58 40.62 -40.04
C CYS A 108 0.04 39.54 -40.93
N SER A 109 -0.31 38.26 -40.73
CA SER A 109 0.23 37.12 -41.48
C SER A 109 1.75 36.90 -41.39
N GLU A 110 2.48 37.72 -40.62
CA GLU A 110 3.90 37.54 -40.37
C GLU A 110 4.17 36.31 -39.50
N VAL A 111 5.34 35.70 -39.72
CA VAL A 111 5.77 34.50 -38.99
C VAL A 111 6.78 34.88 -37.92
N SER A 112 6.51 34.49 -36.69
CA SER A 112 7.39 34.67 -35.54
C SER A 112 7.51 33.34 -34.79
N HIS A 113 8.51 33.18 -33.92
CA HIS A 113 8.49 32.01 -33.05
C HIS A 113 7.39 32.15 -32.01
N ALA A 114 6.80 31.04 -31.57
CA ALA A 114 5.78 31.00 -30.52
C ALA A 114 6.20 31.79 -29.27
N VAL A 115 7.38 31.49 -28.70
CA VAL A 115 7.92 32.19 -27.53
C VAL A 115 8.17 33.69 -27.78
N CYS A 116 8.56 34.06 -29.01
CA CYS A 116 8.76 35.45 -29.42
C CYS A 116 7.43 36.20 -29.62
N SER A 117 6.32 35.48 -29.64
CA SER A 117 4.96 36.00 -29.83
C SER A 117 4.14 36.04 -28.53
N GLY A 118 4.74 35.70 -27.39
CA GLY A 118 4.10 35.76 -26.07
C GLY A 118 3.60 34.43 -25.51
N LEU A 119 3.81 33.31 -26.21
CA LEU A 119 3.39 31.99 -25.73
C LEU A 119 4.43 31.46 -24.74
N TRP A 120 4.12 31.62 -23.46
CA TRP A 120 5.06 31.41 -22.36
C TRP A 120 4.57 30.41 -21.32
N SER A 121 3.26 30.16 -21.21
CA SER A 121 2.71 29.22 -20.24
C SER A 121 2.82 27.77 -20.71
N GLU A 122 2.69 26.80 -19.80
CA GLU A 122 2.62 25.37 -20.19
C GLU A 122 1.42 25.10 -21.11
N ASP A 123 0.26 25.68 -20.78
CA ASP A 123 -0.98 25.50 -21.52
C ASP A 123 -0.87 25.99 -22.98
N ASP A 124 -0.16 27.11 -23.21
CA ASP A 124 0.10 27.62 -24.56
C ASP A 124 0.90 26.60 -25.40
N TRP A 125 1.89 25.97 -24.79
CA TRP A 125 2.78 25.01 -25.45
C TRP A 125 2.14 23.65 -25.66
N GLU A 126 1.26 23.24 -24.75
CA GLU A 126 0.43 22.05 -24.93
C GLU A 126 -0.59 22.27 -26.06
N LEU A 127 -1.25 23.43 -26.09
CA LEU A 127 -2.21 23.78 -27.14
C LEU A 127 -1.56 23.82 -28.53
N LEU A 128 -0.36 24.42 -28.65
CA LEU A 128 0.41 24.45 -29.90
C LEU A 128 0.72 23.07 -30.47
N SER A 129 0.82 22.05 -29.62
CA SER A 129 1.08 20.68 -30.07
C SER A 129 -0.14 20.01 -30.70
N GLN A 130 -1.33 20.55 -30.43
CA GLN A 130 -2.61 19.98 -30.86
C GLN A 130 -3.23 20.76 -32.03
N VAL A 131 -3.20 22.09 -31.96
CA VAL A 131 -3.85 23.00 -32.92
C VAL A 131 -2.96 24.24 -33.11
N GLU A 132 -2.92 24.78 -34.32
CA GLU A 132 -2.30 26.09 -34.56
C GLU A 132 -3.24 27.19 -34.03
N PRO A 133 -2.85 27.92 -32.97
CA PRO A 133 -3.77 28.82 -32.28
C PRO A 133 -3.99 30.09 -33.10
N ASP A 134 -5.24 30.58 -33.11
CA ASP A 134 -5.62 31.84 -33.73
C ASP A 134 -5.16 33.00 -32.83
N MET A 135 -3.92 33.45 -33.03
CA MET A 135 -3.22 34.38 -32.15
C MET A 135 -2.63 35.56 -32.91
N ASP A 136 -2.67 36.72 -32.27
CA ASP A 136 -2.01 37.92 -32.73
C ASP A 136 -0.62 38.05 -32.12
N CYS A 137 0.35 38.46 -32.94
CA CYS A 137 1.70 38.73 -32.45
C CYS A 137 1.71 39.91 -31.46
N LEU A 138 2.70 39.95 -30.55
CA LEU A 138 2.85 41.01 -29.54
C LEU A 138 2.69 42.43 -30.11
N ARG A 139 3.21 42.69 -31.31
CA ARG A 139 3.08 43.98 -31.99
C ARG A 139 1.65 44.31 -32.41
N CYS A 140 0.90 43.33 -32.93
CA CYS A 140 -0.53 43.50 -33.25
C CYS A 140 -1.36 43.70 -31.97
N CYS A 141 -0.94 43.10 -30.86
CA CYS A 141 -1.47 43.33 -29.52
C CYS A 141 -1.01 44.66 -28.89
N GLY A 142 -0.26 45.51 -29.61
CA GLY A 142 0.23 46.79 -29.12
C GLY A 142 1.35 46.73 -28.07
N ARG A 143 1.92 45.54 -27.80
CA ARG A 143 2.99 45.33 -26.83
C ARG A 143 4.36 45.57 -27.45
N LYS A 144 5.19 46.39 -26.79
CA LYS A 144 6.55 46.75 -27.25
C LYS A 144 7.52 46.93 -26.09
N GLY A 145 8.80 46.66 -26.35
CA GLY A 145 9.90 46.94 -25.43
C GLY A 145 9.64 46.47 -23.99
N ALA A 146 9.68 47.41 -23.03
CA ALA A 146 9.53 47.11 -21.60
C ALA A 146 8.18 46.45 -21.23
N MET A 147 7.10 46.68 -21.99
CA MET A 147 5.80 46.02 -21.72
C MET A 147 5.88 44.51 -21.94
N ILE A 148 6.68 44.04 -22.91
CA ILE A 148 6.85 42.61 -23.18
C ILE A 148 7.53 41.91 -21.99
N GLU A 149 8.55 42.56 -21.42
CA GLU A 149 9.24 42.04 -20.22
C GLU A 149 8.32 42.04 -18.99
N GLU A 150 7.51 43.08 -18.81
CA GLU A 150 6.54 43.15 -17.71
C GLU A 150 5.48 42.04 -17.81
N ASP A 151 4.93 41.82 -19.00
CA ASP A 151 4.00 40.72 -19.27
C ASP A 151 4.67 39.37 -18.99
N ALA A 152 5.93 39.17 -19.42
CA ALA A 152 6.68 37.94 -19.17
C ALA A 152 6.92 37.71 -17.67
N ARG A 153 7.29 38.75 -16.93
CA ARG A 153 7.47 38.67 -15.46
C ARG A 153 6.17 38.41 -14.71
N LYS A 154 5.03 38.84 -15.26
CA LYS A 154 3.72 38.48 -14.70
C LYS A 154 3.49 36.97 -14.81
N VAL A 155 3.71 36.40 -16.00
CA VAL A 155 3.58 34.95 -16.22
C VAL A 155 4.57 34.16 -15.35
N GLU A 156 5.81 34.65 -15.19
CA GLU A 156 6.80 34.06 -14.27
C GLU A 156 6.26 33.96 -12.84
N ARG A 157 5.65 35.05 -12.34
CA ARG A 157 5.12 35.12 -10.98
C ARG A 157 3.97 34.14 -10.78
N GLU A 158 3.04 34.08 -11.74
CA GLU A 158 1.92 33.15 -11.73
C GLU A 158 2.42 31.69 -11.72
N MET A 159 3.45 31.37 -12.51
CA MET A 159 4.06 30.04 -12.52
C MET A 159 4.77 29.70 -11.20
N ARG A 160 5.47 30.66 -10.59
CA ARG A 160 6.10 30.47 -9.27
C ARG A 160 5.05 30.23 -8.17
N GLU A 161 3.97 30.98 -8.18
CA GLU A 161 2.86 30.80 -7.22
C GLU A 161 2.23 29.41 -7.37
N LYS A 162 1.95 28.98 -8.62
CA LYS A 162 1.45 27.64 -8.91
C LYS A 162 2.43 26.54 -8.49
N LEU A 163 3.73 26.74 -8.69
CA LEU A 163 4.76 25.77 -8.30
C LEU A 163 4.84 25.58 -6.78
N GLU A 164 4.74 26.67 -6.00
CA GLU A 164 4.71 26.60 -4.54
C GLU A 164 3.44 25.92 -4.03
N GLU A 165 2.31 26.09 -4.69
CA GLU A 165 1.09 25.36 -4.33
C GLU A 165 1.21 23.86 -4.61
N LEU A 166 1.66 23.48 -5.82
CA LEU A 166 1.92 22.08 -6.17
C LEU A 166 2.93 21.41 -5.23
N LYS A 167 3.94 22.17 -4.77
CA LYS A 167 4.91 21.67 -3.79
C LYS A 167 4.24 21.32 -2.47
N ARG A 168 3.36 22.18 -1.94
CA ARG A 168 2.62 21.88 -0.70
C ARG A 168 1.70 20.68 -0.86
N GLU A 169 1.00 20.60 -2.00
CA GLU A 169 0.12 19.46 -2.29
C GLU A 169 0.89 18.15 -2.40
N LEU A 170 2.08 18.17 -3.01
CA LEU A 170 2.97 17.03 -3.12
C LEU A 170 3.49 16.59 -1.74
N GLU A 171 3.93 17.53 -0.89
CA GLU A 171 4.39 17.25 0.47
C GLU A 171 3.28 16.55 1.29
N VAL A 172 2.03 17.03 1.20
CA VAL A 172 0.87 16.41 1.85
C VAL A 172 0.60 15.00 1.30
N ALA A 173 0.68 14.81 -0.03
CA ALA A 173 0.47 13.50 -0.64
C ALA A 173 1.57 12.49 -0.25
N GLN A 174 2.83 12.92 -0.20
CA GLN A 174 3.96 12.10 0.24
C GLN A 174 3.81 11.68 1.70
N GLU A 175 3.44 12.61 2.58
CA GLU A 175 3.24 12.31 4.00
C GLU A 175 2.07 11.34 4.22
N ASN A 176 0.94 11.57 3.52
CA ASN A 176 -0.19 10.66 3.56
C ASN A 176 0.19 9.23 3.09
N TYR A 177 0.94 9.13 2.00
CA TYR A 177 1.41 7.83 1.50
C TYR A 177 2.37 7.16 2.50
N ARG A 178 3.28 7.93 3.11
CA ARG A 178 4.21 7.43 4.14
C ARG A 178 3.46 6.86 5.34
N MET A 179 2.52 7.62 5.92
CA MET A 179 1.72 7.17 7.07
C MET A 179 0.92 5.90 6.75
N LEU A 180 0.31 5.84 5.56
CA LEU A 180 -0.42 4.66 5.10
C LEU A 180 0.50 3.44 5.00
N MET A 181 1.70 3.61 4.44
CA MET A 181 2.67 2.52 4.30
C MET A 181 3.18 2.01 5.65
N THR A 182 3.40 2.89 6.63
CA THR A 182 3.76 2.49 8.00
C THR A 182 2.69 1.56 8.60
N ALA A 183 1.41 1.92 8.50
CA ALA A 183 0.32 1.09 8.99
C ALA A 183 0.24 -0.27 8.24
N VAL A 184 0.26 -0.23 6.90
CA VAL A 184 0.12 -1.43 6.05
C VAL A 184 1.29 -2.40 6.21
N ASN A 185 2.51 -1.90 6.33
CA ASN A 185 3.70 -2.72 6.54
C ASN A 185 3.73 -3.33 7.96
N GLY A 186 2.88 -2.84 8.85
CA GLY A 186 2.81 -3.27 10.24
C GLY A 186 3.87 -2.66 11.13
N GLU A 187 4.38 -1.49 10.76
CA GLU A 187 5.34 -0.69 11.52
C GLU A 187 4.63 0.34 12.41
N GLY A 188 3.34 0.10 12.69
CA GLY A 188 2.51 0.97 13.50
C GLY A 188 2.60 0.61 14.99
N GLU A 189 2.44 1.64 15.83
CA GLU A 189 2.55 1.54 17.29
C GLU A 189 1.54 0.55 17.89
N LYS A 190 0.29 0.57 17.39
CA LYS A 190 -0.75 -0.33 17.88
C LYS A 190 -0.47 -1.78 17.51
N ARG A 191 0.06 -2.02 16.31
CA ARG A 191 0.49 -3.36 15.90
C ARG A 191 1.66 -3.88 16.75
N GLU A 192 2.66 -3.04 17.04
CA GLU A 192 3.76 -3.41 17.92
C GLU A 192 3.28 -3.76 19.34
N GLU A 193 2.34 -2.99 19.91
CA GLU A 193 1.74 -3.29 21.21
C GLU A 193 1.01 -4.65 21.22
N LEU A 194 0.25 -4.95 20.15
CA LEU A 194 -0.46 -6.23 20.01
C LEU A 194 0.52 -7.41 19.90
N GLU A 195 1.51 -7.29 19.02
CA GLU A 195 2.53 -8.34 18.81
C GLU A 195 3.33 -8.59 20.10
N LYS A 196 3.65 -7.53 20.84
CA LYS A 196 4.27 -7.64 22.16
C LYS A 196 3.38 -8.39 23.17
N ALA A 197 2.10 -8.05 23.25
CA ALA A 197 1.17 -8.74 24.14
C ALA A 197 1.02 -10.24 23.80
N TRP A 198 1.11 -10.60 22.51
CA TRP A 198 1.18 -12.01 22.08
C TRP A 198 2.51 -12.68 22.45
N GLY A 199 3.63 -11.97 22.31
CA GLY A 199 4.95 -12.41 22.76
C GLY A 199 5.00 -12.68 24.27
N ASP A 200 4.39 -11.83 25.08
CA ASP A 200 4.27 -11.99 26.53
C ASP A 200 3.42 -13.24 26.90
N CYS A 201 2.49 -13.64 26.03
CA CYS A 201 1.75 -14.91 26.14
C CYS A 201 2.55 -16.13 25.62
N GLY A 202 3.79 -15.93 25.17
CA GLY A 202 4.69 -16.95 24.63
C GLY A 202 4.28 -17.44 23.24
N ALA A 203 3.77 -16.53 22.40
CA ALA A 203 3.35 -16.78 21.03
C ALA A 203 3.91 -15.73 20.07
N ASP A 204 4.94 -16.10 19.34
CA ASP A 204 5.51 -15.27 18.27
C ASP A 204 4.99 -15.72 16.90
N MET A 205 4.70 -14.75 16.02
CA MET A 205 4.37 -15.05 14.64
C MET A 205 5.64 -15.48 13.90
N SER A 206 5.58 -16.58 13.15
CA SER A 206 6.73 -16.95 12.33
C SER A 206 6.96 -15.90 11.24
N ALA A 207 8.21 -15.45 11.08
CA ALA A 207 8.59 -14.45 10.07
C ALA A 207 8.22 -14.88 8.64
N TRP A 208 8.17 -16.20 8.37
CA TRP A 208 7.90 -16.76 7.05
C TRP A 208 6.41 -17.01 6.76
N GLN A 209 5.61 -17.46 7.73
CA GLN A 209 4.19 -17.75 7.49
C GLN A 209 3.28 -16.62 7.92
N GLN A 210 3.81 -15.63 8.66
CA GLN A 210 3.05 -14.56 9.31
C GLN A 210 1.79 -15.12 10.01
N ASN A 211 1.96 -16.24 10.70
CA ASN A 211 0.88 -16.97 11.33
C ASN A 211 1.39 -17.72 12.58
N PHE A 212 0.44 -18.09 13.44
CA PHE A 212 0.64 -18.86 14.65
C PHE A 212 0.59 -20.36 14.39
N THR A 213 1.47 -21.10 15.06
CA THR A 213 1.40 -22.57 15.11
C THR A 213 0.21 -23.03 15.95
N GLY A 214 -0.06 -24.34 15.95
CA GLY A 214 -1.09 -24.93 16.83
C GLY A 214 -0.84 -24.65 18.30
N ASN A 215 0.40 -24.78 18.74
CA ASN A 215 0.81 -24.51 20.13
C ASN A 215 0.61 -23.04 20.49
N HIS A 216 1.00 -22.11 19.61
CA HIS A 216 0.77 -20.68 19.82
C HIS A 216 -0.73 -20.37 19.92
N THR A 217 -1.53 -20.93 19.01
CA THR A 217 -2.99 -20.77 19.02
C THR A 217 -3.59 -21.22 20.36
N MET A 218 -3.18 -22.37 20.89
CA MET A 218 -3.73 -22.88 22.15
C MET A 218 -3.37 -22.03 23.38
N LYS A 219 -2.20 -21.38 23.37
CA LYS A 219 -1.83 -20.39 24.41
C LYS A 219 -2.68 -19.13 24.29
N LEU A 220 -2.83 -18.60 23.07
CA LEU A 220 -3.57 -17.37 22.80
C LEU A 220 -5.09 -17.50 22.97
N LEU A 221 -5.63 -18.71 23.00
CA LEU A 221 -7.04 -18.98 23.29
C LEU A 221 -7.33 -19.19 24.79
N GLN A 222 -6.33 -19.11 25.68
CA GLN A 222 -6.58 -19.07 27.12
C GLN A 222 -7.27 -17.76 27.49
N GLU A 223 -8.20 -17.81 28.45
CA GLU A 223 -9.01 -16.65 28.82
C GLU A 223 -8.15 -15.49 29.32
N GLU A 224 -7.12 -15.79 30.12
CA GLU A 224 -6.15 -14.82 30.63
C GLU A 224 -5.36 -14.16 29.49
N ALA A 225 -4.95 -14.94 28.48
CA ALA A 225 -4.25 -14.42 27.31
C ALA A 225 -5.18 -13.52 26.48
N VAL A 226 -6.41 -13.97 26.20
CA VAL A 226 -7.41 -13.18 25.45
C VAL A 226 -7.65 -11.86 26.16
N ASN A 227 -7.84 -11.87 27.48
CA ASN A 227 -8.00 -10.66 28.28
C ASN A 227 -6.81 -9.70 28.11
N HIS A 228 -5.59 -10.23 28.10
CA HIS A 228 -4.36 -9.44 28.03
C HIS A 228 -4.16 -8.76 26.66
N TYR A 229 -4.19 -9.50 25.55
CA TYR A 229 -3.93 -8.87 24.25
C TYR A 229 -5.12 -8.08 23.72
N THR A 230 -6.35 -8.35 24.15
CA THR A 230 -7.50 -7.51 23.77
C THR A 230 -7.56 -6.19 24.52
N SER A 231 -6.91 -6.07 25.70
CA SER A 231 -6.86 -4.80 26.43
C SER A 231 -5.97 -3.73 25.79
N VAL A 232 -5.18 -4.11 24.78
CA VAL A 232 -4.40 -3.19 23.94
C VAL A 232 -5.31 -2.24 23.15
N PHE A 233 -6.54 -2.67 22.87
CA PHE A 233 -7.53 -1.90 22.13
C PHE A 233 -8.45 -1.10 23.04
N PRO A 234 -9.00 0.03 22.57
CA PRO A 234 -10.07 0.71 23.27
C PRO A 234 -11.28 -0.21 23.49
N PRO A 235 -12.00 -0.07 24.62
CA PRO A 235 -13.17 -0.89 24.90
C PRO A 235 -14.32 -0.50 23.96
N THR A 236 -14.60 -1.37 22.98
CA THR A 236 -15.73 -1.25 22.04
C THR A 236 -16.58 -2.52 22.07
N ASP A 237 -17.82 -2.44 21.58
CA ASP A 237 -18.71 -3.60 21.46
C ASP A 237 -18.09 -4.71 20.58
N GLU A 238 -17.37 -4.33 19.52
CA GLU A 238 -16.65 -5.27 18.66
C GLU A 238 -15.57 -6.04 19.43
N ILE A 239 -14.75 -5.34 20.22
CA ILE A 239 -13.72 -5.97 21.05
C ILE A 239 -14.35 -6.91 22.09
N LEU A 240 -15.47 -6.52 22.71
CA LEU A 240 -16.20 -7.38 23.64
C LEU A 240 -16.64 -8.68 22.97
N HIS A 241 -17.17 -8.61 21.75
CA HIS A 241 -17.61 -9.79 21.02
C HIS A 241 -16.47 -10.66 20.50
N VAL A 242 -15.39 -10.07 19.98
CA VAL A 242 -14.18 -10.81 19.56
C VAL A 242 -13.56 -11.56 20.74
N LYS A 243 -13.46 -10.89 21.89
CA LYS A 243 -12.99 -11.48 23.14
C LYS A 243 -13.83 -12.69 23.54
N ALA A 244 -15.16 -12.55 23.59
CA ALA A 244 -16.06 -13.63 23.96
C ALA A 244 -15.99 -14.79 22.95
N PHE A 245 -15.90 -14.49 21.65
CA PHE A 245 -15.69 -15.47 20.59
C PHE A 245 -14.41 -16.29 20.78
N LEU A 246 -13.27 -15.62 21.03
CA LEU A 246 -11.97 -16.28 21.23
C LEU A 246 -11.94 -17.15 22.49
N ILE A 247 -12.49 -16.67 23.60
CA ILE A 247 -12.62 -17.45 24.84
C ILE A 247 -13.48 -18.70 24.59
N CYS A 248 -14.61 -18.56 23.90
CA CYS A 248 -15.50 -19.67 23.57
C CYS A 248 -14.78 -20.71 22.68
N LEU A 249 -14.04 -20.25 21.68
CA LEU A 249 -13.24 -21.11 20.82
C LEU A 249 -12.13 -21.84 21.60
N GLY A 250 -11.54 -21.21 22.61
CA GLY A 250 -10.61 -21.85 23.54
C GLY A 250 -11.25 -22.97 24.36
N LYS A 251 -12.47 -22.77 24.85
CA LYS A 251 -13.24 -23.80 25.55
C LYS A 251 -13.58 -24.98 24.63
N ILE A 252 -14.05 -24.70 23.42
CA ILE A 252 -14.27 -25.72 22.37
C ILE A 252 -12.99 -26.54 22.12
N ALA A 253 -11.85 -25.87 21.96
CA ALA A 253 -10.58 -26.53 21.71
C ALA A 253 -10.13 -27.44 22.87
N LYS A 254 -10.46 -27.10 24.12
CA LYS A 254 -10.17 -27.93 25.31
C LYS A 254 -11.02 -29.20 25.36
N LEU A 255 -12.21 -29.20 24.76
CA LEU A 255 -13.05 -30.40 24.64
C LEU A 255 -12.54 -31.39 23.56
N CYS A 256 -11.65 -30.93 22.66
CA CYS A 256 -11.07 -31.74 21.58
C CYS A 256 -9.96 -32.69 22.06
N LEU A 257 -10.27 -33.60 22.97
CA LEU A 257 -9.32 -34.57 23.49
C LEU A 257 -9.37 -35.90 22.72
N PRO A 258 -8.24 -36.63 22.57
CA PRO A 258 -8.17 -37.90 21.85
C PRO A 258 -8.76 -39.07 22.66
N ARG A 259 -9.95 -38.86 23.23
CA ARG A 259 -10.70 -39.85 24.00
C ARG A 259 -12.15 -39.90 23.55
N SER A 260 -12.91 -40.80 24.16
CA SER A 260 -14.36 -40.79 24.00
C SER A 260 -14.94 -39.64 24.82
N MET A 261 -15.98 -39.00 24.28
CA MET A 261 -16.67 -37.86 24.90
C MET A 261 -17.96 -38.33 25.57
N THR A 262 -18.28 -37.74 26.72
CA THR A 262 -19.54 -38.00 27.42
C THR A 262 -20.70 -37.21 26.78
N ASP A 263 -21.94 -37.57 27.12
CA ASP A 263 -23.10 -36.85 26.61
C ASP A 263 -23.18 -35.42 27.14
N GLU A 264 -22.68 -35.18 28.36
CA GLU A 264 -22.55 -33.85 28.94
C GLU A 264 -21.54 -33.00 28.17
N GLU A 265 -20.39 -33.55 27.78
CA GLU A 265 -19.39 -32.84 26.99
C GLU A 265 -19.89 -32.52 25.57
N ILE A 266 -20.73 -33.38 25.00
CA ILE A 266 -21.39 -33.13 23.71
C ILE A 266 -22.43 -32.02 23.84
N ALA A 267 -23.20 -31.99 24.93
CA ALA A 267 -24.14 -30.90 25.21
C ALA A 267 -23.43 -29.57 25.49
N GLU A 268 -22.30 -29.60 26.20
CA GLU A 268 -21.45 -28.43 26.41
C GLU A 268 -20.90 -27.89 25.08
N MET A 269 -20.42 -28.78 24.20
CA MET A 269 -19.98 -28.40 22.84
C MET A 269 -21.10 -27.68 22.07
N ASP A 270 -22.34 -28.18 22.12
CA ASP A 270 -23.49 -27.59 21.44
C ASP A 270 -23.75 -26.15 21.91
N ALA A 271 -23.84 -25.96 23.22
CA ALA A 271 -24.03 -24.64 23.82
C ALA A 271 -22.89 -23.66 23.49
N LEU A 272 -21.64 -24.14 23.48
CA LEU A 272 -20.48 -23.31 23.11
C LEU A 272 -20.50 -22.91 21.64
N LEU A 273 -20.94 -23.78 20.73
CA LEU A 273 -21.05 -23.46 19.30
C LEU A 273 -22.08 -22.35 19.05
N ASP A 274 -23.23 -22.41 19.74
CA ASP A 274 -24.26 -21.37 19.68
C ASP A 274 -23.75 -20.01 20.18
N VAL A 275 -23.09 -20.00 21.34
CA VAL A 275 -22.50 -18.77 21.92
C VAL A 275 -21.41 -18.19 21.02
N MET A 276 -20.54 -19.05 20.49
CA MET A 276 -19.48 -18.65 19.56
C MET A 276 -20.08 -18.02 18.29
N LEU A 277 -21.12 -18.64 17.70
CA LEU A 277 -21.78 -18.13 16.50
C LEU A 277 -22.50 -16.80 16.76
N HIS A 278 -23.16 -16.66 17.92
CA HIS A 278 -23.80 -15.41 18.32
C HIS A 278 -22.80 -14.25 18.30
N HIS A 279 -21.64 -14.41 18.93
CA HIS A 279 -20.61 -13.38 18.99
C HIS A 279 -19.95 -13.11 17.64
N LEU A 280 -19.65 -14.15 16.86
CA LEU A 280 -19.07 -14.00 15.52
C LEU A 280 -19.95 -13.13 14.61
N LYS A 281 -21.27 -13.30 14.69
CA LYS A 281 -22.23 -12.50 13.90
C LYS A 281 -22.24 -11.02 14.28
N GLN A 282 -21.77 -10.63 15.47
CA GLN A 282 -21.80 -9.23 15.90
C GLN A 282 -20.68 -8.40 15.27
N PHE A 283 -19.48 -8.97 15.07
CA PHE A 283 -18.32 -8.24 14.54
C PHE A 283 -17.93 -8.65 13.11
N GLN A 284 -18.44 -9.76 12.58
CA GLN A 284 -18.13 -10.25 11.24
C GLN A 284 -19.37 -10.77 10.48
N SER A 285 -20.47 -10.02 10.54
CA SER A 285 -21.74 -10.39 9.88
C SER A 285 -21.67 -10.55 8.34
N GLN A 286 -20.67 -9.95 7.69
CA GLN A 286 -20.55 -9.88 6.23
C GLN A 286 -19.43 -10.76 5.65
N GLU A 287 -18.64 -11.46 6.48
CA GLU A 287 -17.54 -12.29 6.00
C GLU A 287 -18.02 -13.65 5.48
N ASN A 288 -17.37 -14.13 4.42
CA ASN A 288 -17.66 -15.45 3.85
C ASN A 288 -17.25 -16.56 4.81
N MET A 289 -18.18 -17.49 5.07
CA MET A 289 -17.93 -18.66 5.90
C MET A 289 -16.88 -19.58 5.25
N THR A 290 -15.73 -19.73 5.90
CA THR A 290 -14.72 -20.71 5.51
C THR A 290 -15.23 -22.15 5.68
N PRO A 291 -14.76 -23.11 4.86
CA PRO A 291 -15.11 -24.52 5.02
C PRO A 291 -14.84 -25.06 6.44
N LYS A 292 -13.77 -24.60 7.10
CA LYS A 292 -13.45 -25.01 8.49
C LYS A 292 -14.50 -24.53 9.50
N LEU A 293 -15.01 -23.30 9.35
CA LEU A 293 -16.07 -22.79 10.21
C LEU A 293 -17.39 -23.52 9.92
N HIS A 294 -17.73 -23.74 8.65
CA HIS A 294 -18.92 -24.50 8.27
C HIS A 294 -18.91 -25.91 8.86
N LEU A 295 -17.79 -26.63 8.73
CA LEU A 295 -17.62 -27.97 9.31
C LEU A 295 -17.81 -27.94 10.83
N LEU A 296 -17.23 -26.95 11.51
CA LEU A 296 -17.34 -26.79 12.96
C LEU A 296 -18.79 -26.59 13.41
N LEU A 297 -19.55 -25.74 12.70
CA LEU A 297 -20.91 -25.38 13.08
C LEU A 297 -21.93 -26.46 12.74
N GLU A 298 -21.82 -27.09 11.56
CA GLU A 298 -22.90 -27.94 11.02
C GLU A 298 -22.63 -29.44 11.16
N HIS A 299 -21.36 -29.86 11.15
CA HIS A 299 -21.01 -31.28 10.97
C HIS A 299 -20.35 -31.92 12.20
N VAL A 300 -19.72 -31.13 13.07
CA VAL A 300 -19.03 -31.65 14.26
C VAL A 300 -20.00 -32.29 15.24
N LEU A 301 -21.15 -31.66 15.54
CA LEU A 301 -22.13 -32.23 16.47
C LEU A 301 -22.76 -33.55 15.98
N PRO A 302 -23.26 -33.67 14.74
CA PRO A 302 -23.71 -34.95 14.20
C PRO A 302 -22.63 -36.03 14.28
N PHE A 303 -21.38 -35.68 13.95
CA PHE A 303 -20.26 -36.60 14.02
C PHE A 303 -19.99 -37.07 15.46
N MET A 304 -19.91 -36.14 16.41
CA MET A 304 -19.69 -36.44 17.83
C MET A 304 -20.81 -37.28 18.42
N ARG A 305 -22.08 -36.99 18.10
CA ARG A 305 -23.23 -37.78 18.57
C ARG A 305 -23.16 -39.23 18.06
N ARG A 306 -22.72 -39.42 16.82
CA ARG A 306 -22.60 -40.76 16.19
C ARG A 306 -21.38 -41.54 16.67
N HIS A 307 -20.23 -40.90 16.78
CA HIS A 307 -18.94 -41.56 16.98
C HIS A 307 -18.37 -41.39 18.40
N LYS A 308 -18.99 -40.53 19.22
CA LYS A 308 -18.58 -40.20 20.59
C LYS A 308 -17.12 -39.77 20.69
N THR A 309 -16.59 -39.16 19.64
CA THR A 309 -15.21 -38.62 19.58
C THR A 309 -15.12 -37.59 18.47
N TRP A 310 -14.07 -36.77 18.53
CA TRP A 310 -13.73 -35.83 17.46
C TRP A 310 -12.22 -35.82 17.19
N ALA A 311 -11.38 -35.76 18.23
CA ALA A 311 -9.94 -35.67 18.04
C ALA A 311 -9.22 -37.02 17.78
N LYS A 312 -9.87 -38.17 18.03
CA LYS A 312 -9.29 -39.50 17.70
C LYS A 312 -9.04 -39.68 16.21
N THR A 313 -9.80 -38.99 15.36
CA THR A 313 -9.64 -39.00 13.90
C THR A 313 -8.83 -37.82 13.39
N SER A 314 -8.15 -37.08 14.28
CA SER A 314 -7.33 -35.93 13.88
C SER A 314 -6.00 -36.34 13.26
N GLU A 315 -5.47 -35.49 12.38
CA GLU A 315 -4.16 -35.66 11.76
C GLU A 315 -2.99 -35.37 12.72
N GLN A 316 -3.25 -34.95 13.96
CA GLN A 316 -2.22 -34.59 14.94
C GLN A 316 -1.27 -35.77 15.25
N GLY A 317 -1.80 -37.01 15.26
CA GLY A 317 -0.98 -38.20 15.39
C GLY A 317 -0.04 -38.42 14.20
N LEU A 318 -0.48 -38.10 12.98
CA LEU A 318 0.34 -38.16 11.77
C LEU A 318 1.39 -37.05 11.74
N GLU A 319 1.03 -35.84 12.17
CA GLU A 319 1.98 -34.71 12.29
C GLU A 319 3.10 -35.01 13.29
N ALA A 320 2.78 -35.65 14.42
CA ALA A 320 3.79 -36.10 15.38
C ALA A 320 4.74 -37.15 14.77
N LEU A 321 4.21 -38.09 13.97
CA LEU A 321 5.02 -39.07 13.25
C LEU A 321 5.93 -38.42 12.18
N HIS A 322 5.48 -37.35 11.52
CA HIS A 322 6.33 -36.61 10.58
C HIS A 322 7.58 -36.02 11.26
N ALA A 323 7.45 -35.46 12.47
CA ALA A 323 8.59 -34.94 13.22
C ALA A 323 9.62 -36.03 13.56
N ILE A 324 9.14 -37.20 13.99
CA ILE A 324 9.98 -38.37 14.28
C ILE A 324 10.66 -38.88 13.00
N THR A 325 9.92 -38.91 11.89
CA THR A 325 10.45 -39.32 10.58
C THR A 325 11.61 -38.43 10.16
N PHE A 326 11.44 -37.12 10.30
CA PHE A 326 12.48 -36.14 9.97
C PHE A 326 13.73 -36.30 10.85
N MET A 327 13.55 -36.53 12.15
CA MET A 327 14.66 -36.82 13.07
C MET A 327 15.47 -38.05 12.62
N TYR A 328 14.81 -39.16 12.27
CA TYR A 328 15.50 -40.35 11.79
C TYR A 328 16.17 -40.15 10.43
N LEU A 329 15.57 -39.39 9.53
CA LEU A 329 16.20 -39.02 8.26
C LEU A 329 17.50 -38.23 8.46
N LEU A 330 17.53 -37.35 9.47
CA LEU A 330 18.76 -36.65 9.86
C LEU A 330 19.80 -37.59 10.48
N LEU A 331 19.36 -38.52 11.34
CA LEU A 331 20.24 -39.52 11.96
C LEU A 331 20.92 -40.40 10.90
N PHE A 332 20.16 -40.83 9.90
CA PHE A 332 20.63 -41.70 8.83
C PHE A 332 21.15 -40.92 7.61
N ARG A 333 21.38 -39.61 7.71
CA ARG A 333 21.77 -38.76 6.57
C ARG A 333 23.03 -39.22 5.83
N LEU A 334 23.94 -39.90 6.54
CA LEU A 334 25.22 -40.38 6.03
C LEU A 334 25.10 -41.68 5.21
N LEU A 335 23.94 -42.35 5.23
CA LEU A 335 23.69 -43.48 4.35
C LEU A 335 23.53 -42.98 2.91
N ILE A 336 24.40 -43.47 2.02
CA ILE A 336 24.51 -43.02 0.63
C ILE A 336 23.26 -43.42 -0.17
N SER A 337 22.71 -44.61 0.08
CA SER A 337 21.51 -45.09 -0.59
C SER A 337 20.24 -44.49 0.03
N SER A 338 19.40 -43.88 -0.80
CA SER A 338 18.04 -43.43 -0.42
C SER A 338 17.18 -44.59 0.09
N THR A 339 17.28 -45.76 -0.55
CA THR A 339 16.58 -46.97 -0.11
C THR A 339 17.02 -47.41 1.28
N GLN A 340 18.34 -47.44 1.55
CA GLN A 340 18.84 -47.81 2.88
C GLN A 340 18.43 -46.80 3.96
N ARG A 341 18.38 -45.49 3.63
CA ARG A 341 17.88 -44.46 4.55
C ARG A 341 16.43 -44.71 4.95
N ILE A 342 15.56 -44.90 3.99
CA ILE A 342 14.13 -45.11 4.24
C ILE A 342 13.92 -46.43 4.99
N THR A 343 14.60 -47.51 4.60
CA THR A 343 14.53 -48.80 5.30
C THR A 343 14.95 -48.67 6.76
N SER A 344 16.03 -47.96 7.07
CA SER A 344 16.48 -47.73 8.45
C SER A 344 15.48 -46.92 9.28
N VAL A 345 14.84 -45.90 8.68
CA VAL A 345 13.76 -45.13 9.31
C VAL A 345 12.58 -46.04 9.64
N VAL A 346 12.11 -46.84 8.68
CA VAL A 346 10.94 -47.75 8.86
C VAL A 346 11.23 -48.83 9.91
N ILE A 347 12.43 -49.42 9.90
CA ILE A 347 12.82 -50.41 10.91
C ILE A 347 12.78 -49.79 12.32
N HIS A 348 13.29 -48.57 12.50
CA HIS A 348 13.27 -47.92 13.82
C HIS A 348 11.84 -47.56 14.27
N PHE A 349 10.95 -47.21 13.35
CA PHE A 349 9.52 -47.04 13.67
C PHE A 349 8.85 -48.34 14.13
N ALA A 350 9.21 -49.48 13.53
CA ALA A 350 8.67 -50.78 13.92
C ALA A 350 9.13 -51.22 15.33
N VAL A 351 10.34 -50.80 15.74
CA VAL A 351 10.88 -51.09 17.09
C VAL A 351 10.30 -50.16 18.16
N PHE A 352 9.91 -48.93 17.81
CA PHE A 352 9.38 -47.93 18.75
C PHE A 352 7.93 -48.20 19.19
N ASN A 353 7.18 -49.06 18.47
CA ASN A 353 5.77 -49.37 18.75
C ASN A 353 5.56 -50.72 19.49
N CYS A 354 6.63 -51.32 20.03
CA CYS A 354 6.57 -52.54 20.85
C CYS A 354 6.73 -52.24 22.33
#